data_AF-A0A6P8PKD0-F1
#
_entry.id   AF-A0A6P8PKD0-F1
#
_cell.length_a   1.000
_cell.length_b   1.000
_cell.length_c   1.000
_cell.angle_alpha   90.00
_cell.angle_beta   90.00
_cell.angle_gamma   90.00
#
_symmetry.space_group_name_H-M   'P 1'
#
loop_
_entity.id
_entity.type
_entity.pdbx_description
1 polymer ?
#
loop_
_entity_poly.entity_id
_entity_poly.type
_entity_poly.pdbx_seq_one_letter_code
_entity_poly.pdbx_strand_id
1 'polypeptide(L)'
;MKLDCKLLLPLLCLVLSVLFFLQPKVARRTDPAAVSSAKAPGGGIASPIAGRQPLPEARAPPGRERRPKGKSSRRRKDAPRKNSALKYVKAAALPDWMHLAIVACGRRLEETLTVLKSALLFSKTSLRFHIFADDSLTPELQKKLQEWQSSHRIDFDYTIYPITFSVGNAQEWKTLLKPCGAQWLFLPNSMRPEGLTWKEMMYPLYQKYKTTIKWGNQDLLNIIFHFNPERVYALPCQWNYRPDHCMYGSNCKGAEEEGISILHGKQGVYHNENQPAFKAVYEAIRNFTSEANLFQSLYYPLQAKFLETVHTLCGRIPQVFLKQIETTIKKVYEQRVFVHVGGS
;
A
#
# COMPACT_ATOMS: atom_id res chain seq x y z
N MET A 1 -30.56 -16.87 69.53
CA MET A 1 -29.19 -16.97 68.98
C MET A 1 -29.23 -16.43 67.55
N LYS A 2 -28.69 -15.23 67.32
CA LYS A 2 -28.60 -14.65 65.97
C LYS A 2 -27.30 -15.17 65.35
N LEU A 3 -27.40 -15.95 64.29
CA LEU A 3 -26.25 -16.43 63.53
C LEU A 3 -25.76 -15.29 62.63
N ASP A 4 -24.55 -14.79 62.87
CA ASP A 4 -23.99 -13.67 62.13
C ASP A 4 -23.75 -14.03 60.65
N CYS A 5 -24.51 -13.37 59.77
CA CYS A 5 -24.48 -13.52 58.31
C CYS A 5 -23.13 -13.13 57.65
N LYS A 6 -22.16 -12.62 58.44
CA LYS A 6 -20.84 -12.20 57.96
C LYS A 6 -19.87 -13.36 57.71
N LEU A 7 -20.13 -14.56 58.24
CA LEU A 7 -19.25 -15.73 58.05
C LEU A 7 -19.68 -16.67 56.91
N LEU A 8 -20.94 -16.58 56.47
CA LEU A 8 -21.49 -17.49 55.44
C LEU A 8 -21.01 -17.16 54.03
N LEU A 9 -20.82 -15.88 53.72
CA LEU A 9 -20.39 -15.42 52.40
C LEU A 9 -18.95 -15.87 52.02
N PRO A 10 -17.93 -15.74 52.90
CA PRO A 10 -16.58 -16.20 52.56
C PRO A 10 -16.50 -17.74 52.47
N LEU A 11 -17.27 -18.47 53.27
CA LEU A 11 -17.35 -19.93 53.20
C LEU A 11 -17.96 -20.42 51.87
N LEU A 12 -18.99 -19.73 51.36
CA LEU A 12 -19.59 -20.05 50.07
C LEU A 12 -18.61 -19.81 48.90
N CYS A 13 -17.86 -18.72 48.94
CA CYS A 13 -16.83 -18.42 47.93
C CYS A 13 -15.69 -19.46 47.92
N LEU A 14 -15.28 -19.95 49.10
CA LEU A 14 -14.21 -20.94 49.22
C LEU A 14 -14.66 -22.30 48.66
N VAL A 15 -15.91 -22.71 48.92
CA VAL A 15 -16.50 -23.95 48.38
C VAL A 15 -16.66 -23.88 46.85
N LEU A 16 -17.12 -22.75 46.30
CA LEU A 16 -17.23 -22.58 44.84
C LEU A 16 -15.88 -22.58 44.13
N SER A 17 -14.85 -21.99 44.76
CA SER A 17 -13.48 -21.99 44.23
C SER A 17 -12.92 -23.42 44.15
N VAL A 18 -13.10 -24.22 45.21
CA VAL A 18 -12.64 -25.61 45.26
C VAL A 18 -13.37 -26.47 44.21
N LEU A 19 -14.67 -26.25 44.00
CA LEU A 19 -15.44 -26.96 42.96
C LEU A 19 -15.00 -26.61 41.53
N PHE A 20 -14.57 -25.36 41.28
CA PHE A 20 -14.05 -24.96 39.96
C PHE A 20 -12.71 -25.65 39.65
N PHE A 21 -11.84 -25.85 40.65
CA PHE A 21 -10.56 -26.52 40.49
C PHE A 21 -10.64 -28.06 40.46
N LEU A 22 -11.76 -28.65 40.93
CA LEU A 22 -11.99 -30.10 40.91
C LEU A 22 -12.72 -30.61 39.66
N GLN A 23 -13.06 -29.75 38.69
CA GLN A 23 -13.63 -30.21 37.43
C GLN A 23 -12.57 -30.99 36.62
N PRO A 24 -12.80 -32.26 36.27
CA PRO A 24 -11.86 -33.04 35.48
C PRO A 24 -11.74 -32.44 34.07
N LYS A 25 -10.50 -32.16 33.64
CA LYS A 25 -10.22 -31.72 32.26
C LYS A 25 -10.61 -32.84 31.30
N VAL A 26 -11.74 -32.69 30.62
CA VAL A 26 -12.16 -33.59 29.54
C VAL A 26 -11.22 -33.39 28.35
N ALA A 27 -10.29 -34.32 28.20
CA ALA A 27 -9.47 -34.45 27.00
C ALA A 27 -10.35 -34.93 25.84
N ARG A 28 -10.48 -34.13 24.77
CA ARG A 28 -11.11 -34.60 23.52
C ARG A 28 -10.16 -35.55 22.81
N ARG A 29 -10.48 -36.84 22.88
CA ARG A 29 -9.99 -37.90 21.99
C ARG A 29 -10.53 -37.66 20.58
N THR A 30 -9.61 -37.62 19.62
CA THR A 30 -9.86 -37.87 18.20
C THR A 30 -9.88 -39.38 17.97
N ASP A 31 -10.93 -39.91 17.35
CA ASP A 31 -10.87 -41.19 16.65
C ASP A 31 -11.71 -41.13 15.34
N PRO A 32 -11.36 -41.95 14.32
CA PRO A 32 -11.74 -41.71 12.94
C PRO A 32 -12.84 -42.63 12.39
N ALA A 33 -13.28 -42.29 11.17
CA ALA A 33 -14.00 -43.08 10.15
C ALA A 33 -15.53 -42.93 10.08
N ALA A 34 -16.02 -42.43 8.94
CA ALA A 34 -16.70 -43.25 7.92
C ALA A 34 -17.14 -42.41 6.72
N VAL A 35 -17.00 -43.02 5.54
CA VAL A 35 -17.24 -42.51 4.19
C VAL A 35 -18.73 -42.55 3.85
N SER A 36 -19.23 -41.52 3.17
CA SER A 36 -20.42 -41.63 2.31
C SER A 36 -20.37 -40.58 1.20
N SER A 37 -20.44 -41.09 -0.04
CA SER A 37 -20.35 -40.37 -1.32
C SER A 37 -21.64 -39.62 -1.66
N ALA A 38 -21.52 -38.37 -2.14
CA ALA A 38 -22.45 -37.82 -3.13
C ALA A 38 -21.81 -36.69 -3.97
N LYS A 39 -21.55 -37.05 -5.24
CA LYS A 39 -21.31 -36.28 -6.48
C LYS A 39 -21.44 -34.74 -6.50
N ALA A 40 -20.42 -34.10 -7.07
CA ALA A 40 -20.39 -32.75 -7.63
C ALA A 40 -21.09 -32.66 -9.02
N PRO A 41 -21.29 -31.42 -9.53
CA PRO A 41 -20.35 -30.86 -10.52
C PRO A 41 -19.99 -29.40 -10.16
N GLY A 42 -18.84 -28.80 -10.50
CA GLY A 42 -17.80 -29.10 -11.48
C GLY A 42 -17.40 -27.75 -12.11
N GLY A 43 -16.14 -27.32 -12.01
CA GLY A 43 -15.67 -26.11 -12.72
C GLY A 43 -14.48 -25.34 -12.13
N GLY A 44 -13.44 -26.02 -11.60
CA GLY A 44 -12.16 -25.40 -11.28
C GLY A 44 -11.06 -26.01 -12.17
N ILE A 45 -10.42 -25.20 -13.01
CA ILE A 45 -9.19 -25.60 -13.71
C ILE A 45 -8.01 -25.17 -12.86
N ALA A 46 -7.43 -26.15 -12.14
CA ALA A 46 -6.12 -26.06 -11.53
C ALA A 46 -5.05 -26.40 -12.59
N SER A 47 -3.96 -25.64 -12.60
CA SER A 47 -2.78 -25.91 -13.44
C SER A 47 -2.03 -27.15 -12.95
N PRO A 48 -1.56 -28.04 -13.85
CA PRO A 48 -0.74 -29.17 -13.44
C PRO A 48 0.73 -28.74 -13.28
N ILE A 49 1.27 -29.03 -12.10
CA ILE A 49 2.71 -29.16 -11.85
C ILE A 49 3.13 -30.50 -12.47
N ALA A 50 3.95 -30.46 -13.51
CA ALA A 50 4.62 -31.63 -14.06
C ALA A 50 6.07 -31.30 -14.43
N GLY A 51 6.98 -32.14 -13.97
CA GLY A 51 8.27 -32.42 -14.62
C GLY A 51 9.39 -31.39 -14.47
N ARG A 52 10.22 -31.55 -13.44
CA ARG A 52 11.61 -31.07 -13.47
C ARG A 52 12.38 -31.88 -14.52
N GLN A 53 12.78 -31.24 -15.62
CA GLN A 53 13.95 -31.65 -16.41
C GLN A 53 15.14 -30.76 -16.03
N PRO A 54 16.39 -31.28 -15.92
CA PRO A 54 17.54 -30.46 -15.60
C PRO A 54 17.98 -29.66 -16.84
N LEU A 55 18.06 -28.34 -16.70
CA LEU A 55 18.77 -27.49 -17.66
C LEU A 55 20.29 -27.57 -17.41
N PRO A 56 21.12 -27.47 -18.47
CA PRO A 56 22.57 -27.71 -18.38
C PRO A 56 23.31 -26.61 -17.60
N GLU A 57 24.35 -27.04 -16.87
CA GLU A 57 25.22 -26.21 -16.03
C GLU A 57 25.76 -24.97 -16.78
N ALA A 58 25.47 -23.80 -16.23
CA ALA A 58 26.13 -22.56 -16.61
C ALA A 58 27.57 -22.57 -16.04
N ARG A 59 28.56 -22.55 -16.93
CA ARG A 59 29.98 -22.41 -16.60
C ARG A 59 30.22 -21.18 -15.72
N ALA A 60 30.95 -21.38 -14.63
CA ALA A 60 31.45 -20.32 -13.76
C ALA A 60 32.43 -19.38 -14.51
N PRO A 61 32.47 -18.08 -14.18
CA PRO A 61 33.45 -17.15 -14.75
C PRO A 61 34.87 -17.42 -14.20
N PRO A 62 35.94 -17.18 -14.99
CA PRO A 62 37.30 -17.51 -14.59
C PRO A 62 37.80 -16.64 -13.43
N GLY A 63 38.57 -17.29 -12.55
CA GLY A 63 39.05 -16.75 -11.29
C GLY A 63 39.96 -15.54 -11.41
N ARG A 64 39.83 -14.62 -10.44
CA ARG A 64 40.80 -13.55 -10.19
C ARG A 64 42.12 -14.13 -9.70
N GLU A 65 43.18 -13.91 -10.45
CA GLU A 65 44.56 -14.14 -10.04
C GLU A 65 44.92 -13.40 -8.75
N ARG A 66 45.62 -14.12 -7.87
CA ARG A 66 46.19 -13.61 -6.62
C ARG A 66 47.45 -12.79 -6.94
N ARG A 67 47.46 -11.50 -6.62
CA ARG A 67 48.69 -10.68 -6.57
C ARG A 67 49.52 -11.00 -5.31
N PRO A 68 50.86 -11.04 -5.41
CA PRO A 68 51.71 -11.42 -4.29
C PRO A 68 51.90 -10.29 -3.27
N LYS A 69 52.03 -10.67 -1.99
CA LYS A 69 52.41 -9.79 -0.87
C LYS A 69 53.90 -9.47 -0.94
N GLY A 70 54.24 -8.21 -1.23
CA GLY A 70 55.58 -7.64 -0.99
C GLY A 70 55.54 -6.68 0.19
N LYS A 71 56.26 -7.02 1.28
CA LYS A 71 56.57 -6.10 2.39
C LYS A 71 57.85 -5.35 2.05
N SER A 72 57.85 -4.02 2.16
CA SER A 72 59.06 -3.23 2.43
C SER A 72 58.67 -1.82 2.88
N SER A 73 58.96 -1.54 4.14
CA SER A 73 58.79 -0.27 4.84
C SER A 73 59.73 0.81 4.31
N ARG A 74 59.20 1.99 3.96
CA ARG A 74 59.97 3.24 3.98
C ARG A 74 59.19 4.38 4.65
N ARG A 75 59.93 5.07 5.51
CA ARG A 75 59.63 6.13 6.47
C ARG A 75 58.57 7.16 6.03
N ARG A 76 57.64 7.45 6.95
CA ARG A 76 56.75 8.62 6.96
C ARG A 76 57.57 9.91 7.04
N LYS A 77 57.24 10.88 6.19
CA LYS A 77 57.39 12.32 6.48
C LYS A 77 55.99 12.88 6.60
N ASP A 78 55.70 13.49 7.74
CA ASP A 78 54.41 14.08 8.08
C ASP A 78 54.09 15.27 7.17
N ALA A 79 52.94 15.20 6.50
CA ALA A 79 52.34 16.31 5.77
C ALA A 79 51.10 16.79 6.55
N PRO A 80 50.82 18.11 6.60
CA PRO A 80 49.86 18.68 7.53
C PRO A 80 48.43 18.26 7.19
N ARG A 81 47.72 17.86 8.23
CA ARG A 81 46.32 17.44 8.23
C ARG A 81 45.44 18.62 7.82
N LYS A 82 45.03 18.70 6.55
CA LYS A 82 43.96 19.62 6.12
C LYS A 82 42.66 19.17 6.77
N ASN A 83 42.16 19.94 7.72
CA ASN A 83 40.80 19.83 8.23
C ASN A 83 39.83 20.07 7.07
N SER A 84 39.36 19.00 6.44
CA SER A 84 38.18 19.06 5.58
C SER A 84 36.98 19.24 6.50
N ALA A 85 36.59 20.50 6.73
CA ALA A 85 35.31 20.83 7.31
C ALA A 85 34.23 20.05 6.55
N LEU A 86 33.45 19.23 7.26
CA LEU A 86 32.23 18.65 6.69
C LEU A 86 31.40 19.82 6.17
N LYS A 87 31.33 19.95 4.84
CA LYS A 87 30.37 20.85 4.21
C LYS A 87 28.99 20.31 4.59
N TYR A 88 28.33 20.99 5.53
CA TYR A 88 26.90 20.86 5.72
C TYR A 88 26.24 21.13 4.36
N VAL A 89 25.78 20.07 3.71
CA VAL A 89 24.86 20.20 2.59
C VAL A 89 23.59 20.74 3.20
N LYS A 90 23.34 22.04 3.01
CA LYS A 90 22.07 22.67 3.36
C LYS A 90 20.99 21.82 2.68
N ALA A 91 20.12 21.18 3.47
CA ALA A 91 19.01 20.43 2.93
C ALA A 91 18.27 21.36 1.96
N ALA A 92 18.14 20.94 0.69
CA ALA A 92 17.33 21.67 -0.27
C ALA A 92 15.96 21.90 0.37
N ALA A 93 15.44 23.13 0.29
CA ALA A 93 14.09 23.41 0.74
C ALA A 93 13.17 22.37 0.09
N LEU A 94 12.40 21.64 0.92
CA LEU A 94 11.41 20.70 0.39
C LEU A 94 10.50 21.48 -0.55
N PRO A 95 10.17 20.95 -1.75
CA PRO A 95 9.31 21.65 -2.67
C PRO A 95 8.01 22.04 -1.96
N ASP A 96 7.57 23.28 -2.18
CA ASP A 96 6.37 23.87 -1.56
C ASP A 96 5.11 23.01 -1.79
N TRP A 97 5.13 22.16 -2.82
CA TRP A 97 4.01 21.32 -3.25
C TRP A 97 4.46 19.86 -3.48
N MET A 98 3.63 18.93 -3.00
CA MET A 98 3.73 17.51 -3.34
C MET A 98 2.84 17.20 -4.54
N HIS A 99 3.42 16.60 -5.58
CA HIS A 99 2.71 16.28 -6.82
C HIS A 99 2.16 14.85 -6.78
N LEU A 100 0.85 14.68 -6.99
CA LEU A 100 0.21 13.37 -7.09
C LEU A 100 -0.44 13.23 -8.47
N ALA A 101 0.01 12.24 -9.24
CA ALA A 101 -0.57 11.89 -10.52
C ALA A 101 -1.51 10.67 -10.39
N ILE A 102 -2.69 10.75 -11.01
CA ILE A 102 -3.69 9.67 -11.01
C ILE A 102 -4.29 9.52 -12.41
N VAL A 103 -4.62 8.28 -12.78
CA VAL A 103 -5.30 7.96 -14.05
C VAL A 103 -6.64 7.31 -13.76
N ALA A 104 -7.72 7.84 -14.34
CA ALA A 104 -9.10 7.39 -14.11
C ALA A 104 -9.87 7.19 -15.42
N CYS A 105 -10.53 6.04 -15.58
CA CYS A 105 -11.30 5.70 -16.79
C CYS A 105 -12.60 5.00 -16.43
N GLY A 106 -13.55 5.06 -17.36
CA GLY A 106 -14.82 4.36 -17.24
C GLY A 106 -15.60 4.79 -15.99
N ARG A 107 -15.97 3.83 -15.13
CA ARG A 107 -16.85 4.08 -13.96
C ARG A 107 -16.10 4.32 -12.65
N ARG A 108 -14.84 4.73 -12.69
CA ARG A 108 -13.95 4.81 -11.51
C ARG A 108 -13.94 6.17 -10.81
N LEU A 109 -15.03 6.93 -10.94
CA LEU A 109 -15.12 8.28 -10.38
C LEU A 109 -14.96 8.26 -8.86
N GLU A 110 -15.75 7.43 -8.18
CA GLU A 110 -15.80 7.37 -6.72
C GLU A 110 -14.47 6.91 -6.12
N GLU A 111 -13.81 5.91 -6.73
CA GLU A 111 -12.48 5.48 -6.30
C GLU A 111 -11.45 6.59 -6.48
N THR A 112 -11.52 7.33 -7.58
CA THR A 112 -10.63 8.46 -7.86
C THR A 112 -10.82 9.57 -6.84
N LEU A 113 -12.06 9.98 -6.60
CA LEU A 113 -12.40 11.00 -5.59
C LEU A 113 -12.00 10.55 -4.19
N THR A 114 -12.16 9.26 -3.85
CA THR A 114 -11.76 8.72 -2.56
C THR A 114 -10.25 8.76 -2.37
N VAL A 115 -9.45 8.46 -3.41
CA VAL A 115 -7.99 8.59 -3.36
C VAL A 115 -7.58 10.05 -3.16
N LEU A 116 -8.13 10.98 -3.95
CA LEU A 116 -7.84 12.41 -3.83
C LEU A 116 -8.22 12.96 -2.45
N LYS A 117 -9.42 12.59 -1.94
CA LYS A 117 -9.88 12.95 -0.60
C LYS A 117 -8.94 12.41 0.47
N SER A 118 -8.54 11.14 0.42
CA SER A 118 -7.59 10.58 1.40
C SER A 118 -6.26 11.34 1.41
N ALA A 119 -5.74 11.73 0.24
CA ALA A 119 -4.54 12.55 0.16
C ALA A 119 -4.75 13.91 0.83
N LEU A 120 -5.89 14.58 0.61
CA LEU A 120 -6.21 15.86 1.24
C LEU A 120 -6.36 15.76 2.77
N LEU A 121 -6.95 14.68 3.28
CA LEU A 121 -7.16 14.48 4.71
C LEU A 121 -5.84 14.20 5.46
N PHE A 122 -4.92 13.48 4.82
CA PHE A 122 -3.74 12.92 5.51
C PHE A 122 -2.42 13.59 5.13
N SER A 123 -2.39 14.45 4.10
CA SER A 123 -1.17 15.15 3.73
C SER A 123 -0.87 16.33 4.66
N LYS A 124 0.42 16.63 4.78
CA LYS A 124 0.96 17.76 5.59
C LYS A 124 1.42 18.94 4.75
N THR A 125 1.65 18.72 3.47
CA THR A 125 2.09 19.72 2.50
C THR A 125 0.98 19.96 1.49
N SER A 126 0.98 21.12 0.87
CA SER A 126 0.06 21.44 -0.22
C SER A 126 0.23 20.45 -1.38
N LEU A 127 -0.86 20.19 -2.09
CA LEU A 127 -0.93 19.12 -3.10
C LEU A 127 -1.18 19.67 -4.50
N ARG A 128 -0.41 19.21 -5.48
CA ARG A 128 -0.71 19.43 -6.90
C ARG A 128 -1.20 18.13 -7.52
N PHE A 129 -2.48 18.08 -7.90
CA PHE A 129 -3.06 16.93 -8.58
C PHE A 129 -2.88 17.01 -10.09
N HIS A 130 -2.35 15.94 -10.68
CA HIS A 130 -2.30 15.72 -12.13
C HIS A 130 -3.21 14.56 -12.49
N ILE A 131 -4.41 14.85 -12.96
CA ILE A 131 -5.48 13.87 -13.17
C ILE A 131 -5.60 13.57 -14.66
N PHE A 132 -5.30 12.35 -15.08
CA PHE A 132 -5.48 11.92 -16.46
C PHE A 132 -6.80 11.14 -16.53
N ALA A 133 -7.80 11.70 -17.21
CA ALA A 133 -9.15 11.13 -17.20
C ALA A 133 -9.78 11.04 -18.59
N ASP A 134 -10.66 10.05 -18.77
CA ASP A 134 -11.57 10.00 -19.92
C ASP A 134 -12.52 11.21 -19.88
N ASP A 135 -12.92 11.72 -21.05
CA ASP A 135 -13.77 12.92 -21.17
C ASP A 135 -15.10 12.79 -20.40
N SER A 136 -15.63 11.57 -20.25
CA SER A 136 -16.86 11.31 -19.50
C SER A 136 -16.75 11.59 -18.00
N LEU A 137 -15.54 11.56 -17.43
CA LEU A 137 -15.31 11.77 -15.99
C LEU A 137 -14.95 13.22 -15.66
N THR A 138 -14.43 13.97 -16.64
CA THR A 138 -13.90 15.32 -16.45
C THR A 138 -14.91 16.29 -15.81
N PRO A 139 -16.18 16.40 -16.26
CA PRO A 139 -17.11 17.37 -15.69
C PRO A 139 -17.41 17.11 -14.20
N GLU A 140 -17.62 15.85 -13.82
CA GLU A 140 -17.94 15.48 -12.44
C GLU A 140 -16.72 15.63 -11.52
N LEU A 141 -15.52 15.29 -12.01
CA LEU A 141 -14.26 15.55 -11.29
C LEU A 141 -14.06 17.04 -11.04
N GLN A 142 -14.22 17.88 -12.07
CA GLN A 142 -14.07 19.34 -11.94
C GLN A 142 -15.03 19.90 -10.92
N LYS A 143 -16.32 19.55 -11.02
CA LYS A 143 -17.35 20.00 -10.09
C LYS A 143 -16.97 19.67 -8.64
N LYS A 144 -16.58 18.42 -8.37
CA LYS A 144 -16.22 17.98 -7.01
C LYS A 144 -14.95 18.64 -6.48
N LEU A 145 -13.94 18.82 -7.33
CA LEU A 145 -12.69 19.47 -6.91
C LEU A 145 -12.90 20.97 -6.65
N GLN A 146 -13.73 21.65 -7.43
CA GLN A 146 -14.11 23.04 -7.17
C GLN A 146 -14.91 23.19 -5.86
N GLU A 147 -15.86 22.30 -5.61
CA GLU A 147 -16.59 22.24 -4.33
C GLU A 147 -15.62 22.07 -3.13
N TRP A 148 -14.49 21.41 -3.33
CA TRP A 148 -13.51 21.13 -2.28
C TRP A 148 -12.48 22.26 -2.05
N GLN A 149 -12.26 23.15 -3.02
CA GLN A 149 -11.22 24.19 -2.93
C GLN A 149 -11.37 25.10 -1.70
N SER A 150 -12.58 25.32 -1.19
CA SER A 150 -12.83 26.16 -0.01
C SER A 150 -12.94 25.41 1.32
N SER A 151 -12.91 24.07 1.30
CA SER A 151 -13.38 23.25 2.43
C SER A 151 -12.29 22.39 3.08
N HIS A 152 -11.02 22.50 2.64
CA HIS A 152 -9.94 21.62 3.11
C HIS A 152 -8.87 22.35 3.92
N ARG A 153 -8.17 21.58 4.77
CA ARG A 153 -7.12 22.08 5.67
C ARG A 153 -5.86 22.55 4.92
N ILE A 154 -5.53 21.86 3.82
CA ILE A 154 -4.34 22.14 3.03
C ILE A 154 -4.76 22.69 1.68
N ASP A 155 -3.96 23.60 1.14
CA ASP A 155 -4.16 24.10 -0.20
C ASP A 155 -3.88 22.97 -1.20
N PHE A 156 -4.70 22.93 -2.24
CA PHE A 156 -4.41 22.09 -3.38
C PHE A 156 -4.80 22.78 -4.68
N ASP A 157 -4.08 22.42 -5.73
CA ASP A 157 -4.35 22.83 -7.09
C ASP A 157 -4.41 21.56 -7.93
N TYR A 158 -5.09 21.62 -9.07
CA TYR A 158 -5.29 20.46 -9.92
C TYR A 158 -5.27 20.83 -11.39
N THR A 159 -4.89 19.85 -12.21
CA THR A 159 -5.04 19.93 -13.66
C THR A 159 -5.55 18.59 -14.15
N ILE A 160 -6.60 18.64 -14.97
CA ILE A 160 -7.15 17.46 -15.63
C ILE A 160 -6.65 17.43 -17.06
N TYR A 161 -6.00 16.35 -17.44
CA TYR A 161 -5.46 16.10 -18.75
C TYR A 161 -6.29 15.02 -19.45
N PRO A 162 -6.56 15.16 -20.76
CA PRO A 162 -7.14 14.07 -21.53
C PRO A 162 -6.13 12.92 -21.64
N ILE A 163 -6.65 11.70 -21.77
CA ILE A 163 -5.81 10.52 -22.01
C ILE A 163 -5.19 10.59 -23.40
N THR A 164 -3.86 10.57 -23.45
CA THR A 164 -3.09 10.71 -24.69
C THR A 164 -1.92 9.72 -24.71
N PHE A 165 -1.67 9.12 -25.88
CA PHE A 165 -0.59 8.17 -26.09
C PHE A 165 0.45 8.81 -27.02
N SER A 166 1.62 9.15 -26.48
CA SER A 166 2.64 9.93 -27.18
C SER A 166 3.51 9.13 -28.13
N VAL A 167 3.27 7.82 -28.28
CA VAL A 167 4.15 6.85 -28.94
C VAL A 167 3.35 5.78 -29.67
N GLY A 168 3.69 5.50 -30.92
CA GLY A 168 3.09 4.41 -31.69
C GLY A 168 1.60 4.62 -31.97
N ASN A 169 0.88 3.53 -32.22
CA ASN A 169 -0.55 3.58 -32.51
C ASN A 169 -1.37 3.57 -31.22
N ALA A 170 -2.06 4.67 -30.92
CA ALA A 170 -2.96 4.81 -29.78
C ALA A 170 -3.99 3.68 -29.68
N GLN A 171 -4.51 3.20 -30.81
CA GLN A 171 -5.50 2.14 -30.85
C GLN A 171 -4.91 0.77 -30.47
N GLU A 172 -3.64 0.53 -30.82
CA GLU A 172 -2.91 -0.67 -30.43
C GLU A 172 -2.72 -0.69 -28.91
N TRP A 173 -2.24 0.40 -28.32
CA TRP A 173 -2.11 0.52 -26.86
C TRP A 173 -3.42 0.35 -26.11
N LYS A 174 -4.51 0.97 -26.60
CA LYS A 174 -5.85 0.84 -26.02
C LYS A 174 -6.35 -0.60 -26.05
N THR A 175 -6.11 -1.31 -27.15
CA THR A 175 -6.53 -2.71 -27.34
C THR A 175 -5.84 -3.64 -26.35
N LEU A 176 -4.57 -3.37 -26.03
CA LEU A 176 -3.74 -4.30 -25.26
C LEU A 176 -3.65 -4.00 -23.77
N LEU A 177 -3.69 -2.74 -23.34
CA LEU A 177 -3.44 -2.35 -21.94
C LEU A 177 -4.64 -1.76 -21.21
N LYS A 178 -5.81 -1.70 -21.86
CA LYS A 178 -6.92 -0.78 -21.52
C LYS A 178 -6.44 0.69 -21.53
N PRO A 179 -7.29 1.67 -21.88
CA PRO A 179 -6.87 3.07 -22.05
C PRO A 179 -6.08 3.63 -20.85
N CYS A 180 -6.60 3.40 -19.64
CA CYS A 180 -5.93 3.82 -18.41
C CYS A 180 -4.61 3.09 -18.15
N GLY A 181 -4.52 1.79 -18.42
CA GLY A 181 -3.31 1.01 -18.13
C GLY A 181 -2.14 1.43 -19.01
N ALA A 182 -2.42 1.82 -20.27
CA ALA A 182 -1.42 2.38 -21.17
C ALA A 182 -0.94 3.77 -20.71
N GLN A 183 -1.83 4.65 -20.22
CA GLN A 183 -1.46 6.00 -19.79
C GLN A 183 -0.39 5.99 -18.68
N TRP A 184 -0.44 4.99 -17.78
CA TRP A 184 0.56 4.82 -16.71
C TRP A 184 2.00 4.70 -17.22
N LEU A 185 2.21 4.10 -18.40
CA LEU A 185 3.54 3.96 -19.00
C LEU A 185 4.14 5.30 -19.44
N PHE A 186 3.30 6.31 -19.67
CA PHE A 186 3.72 7.61 -20.19
C PHE A 186 3.84 8.69 -19.11
N LEU A 187 3.39 8.42 -17.87
CA LEU A 187 3.54 9.35 -16.75
C LEU A 187 4.99 9.80 -16.52
N PRO A 188 6.01 8.91 -16.55
CA PRO A 188 7.40 9.34 -16.35
C PRO A 188 7.84 10.38 -17.39
N ASN A 189 7.48 10.21 -18.67
CA ASN A 189 7.83 11.18 -19.73
C ASN A 189 7.11 12.51 -19.55
N SER A 190 5.84 12.49 -19.15
CA SER A 190 5.06 13.71 -18.94
C SER A 190 5.52 14.50 -17.70
N MET A 191 6.05 13.81 -16.69
CA MET A 191 6.41 14.41 -15.39
C MET A 191 7.92 14.68 -15.23
N ARG A 192 8.78 13.95 -15.96
CA ARG A 192 10.25 14.11 -15.95
C ARG A 192 10.81 13.86 -17.37
N PRO A 193 10.91 14.91 -18.20
CA PRO A 193 11.40 14.77 -19.57
C PRO A 193 12.90 14.40 -19.65
N GLU A 194 13.65 14.59 -18.56
CA GLU A 194 15.07 14.22 -18.47
C GLU A 194 15.23 12.76 -17.99
N GLY A 195 15.80 11.90 -18.85
CA GLY A 195 16.15 10.53 -18.46
C GLY A 195 16.05 9.50 -19.59
N LEU A 196 15.83 8.24 -19.19
CA LEU A 196 15.57 7.12 -20.09
C LEU A 196 14.53 7.53 -21.13
N THR A 197 14.80 7.33 -22.42
CA THR A 197 13.83 7.58 -23.49
C THR A 197 12.78 6.47 -23.47
N TRP A 198 11.91 6.49 -22.46
CA TRP A 198 10.80 5.54 -22.30
C TRP A 198 9.98 5.42 -23.58
N LYS A 199 9.84 6.55 -24.29
CA LYS A 199 9.18 6.62 -25.59
C LYS A 199 9.85 5.74 -26.65
N GLU A 200 11.18 5.66 -26.64
CA GLU A 200 11.95 4.89 -27.62
C GLU A 200 12.11 3.43 -27.21
N MET A 201 12.07 3.11 -25.91
CA MET A 201 12.21 1.73 -25.42
C MET A 201 10.88 0.97 -25.33
N MET A 202 9.79 1.64 -24.94
CA MET A 202 8.53 0.95 -24.62
C MET A 202 7.93 0.26 -25.84
N TYR A 203 7.90 0.93 -26.99
CA TYR A 203 7.28 0.38 -28.19
C TYR A 203 8.06 -0.82 -28.77
N PRO A 204 9.41 -0.79 -28.92
CA PRO A 204 10.16 -1.97 -29.33
C PRO A 204 10.07 -3.15 -28.36
N LEU A 205 10.16 -2.89 -27.05
CA LEU A 205 10.01 -3.95 -26.04
C LEU A 205 8.61 -4.57 -26.10
N TYR A 206 7.59 -3.74 -26.23
CA TYR A 206 6.23 -4.20 -26.44
C TYR A 206 6.13 -5.08 -27.70
N GLN A 207 6.58 -4.62 -28.87
CA GLN A 207 6.50 -5.41 -30.10
C GLN A 207 7.22 -6.76 -29.98
N LYS A 208 8.35 -6.80 -29.27
CA LYS A 208 9.12 -8.03 -29.02
C LYS A 208 8.39 -9.01 -28.10
N TYR A 209 7.73 -8.53 -27.05
CA TYR A 209 7.17 -9.38 -25.98
C TYR A 209 5.64 -9.49 -25.98
N LYS A 210 4.93 -8.85 -26.92
CA LYS A 210 3.46 -8.75 -26.95
C LYS A 210 2.71 -10.09 -26.87
N THR A 211 3.30 -11.18 -27.35
CA THR A 211 2.69 -12.52 -27.30
C THR A 211 2.92 -13.25 -25.97
N THR A 212 3.87 -12.77 -25.15
CA THR A 212 4.28 -13.40 -23.88
C THR A 212 3.85 -12.60 -22.65
N ILE A 213 3.71 -11.28 -22.79
CA ILE A 213 3.25 -10.39 -21.72
C ILE A 213 1.84 -10.79 -21.29
N LYS A 214 1.68 -11.05 -19.99
CA LYS A 214 0.39 -11.38 -19.36
C LYS A 214 -0.20 -10.18 -18.64
N TRP A 215 0.66 -9.41 -17.96
CA TRP A 215 0.30 -8.27 -17.15
C TRP A 215 0.82 -6.97 -17.76
N GLY A 216 0.56 -6.80 -19.05
CA GLY A 216 0.66 -5.54 -19.78
C GLY A 216 1.75 -4.57 -19.33
N ASN A 217 1.33 -3.48 -18.69
CA ASN A 217 2.19 -2.42 -18.20
C ASN A 217 3.17 -2.88 -17.11
N GLN A 218 2.75 -3.78 -16.22
CA GLN A 218 3.60 -4.32 -15.16
C GLN A 218 4.75 -5.15 -15.71
N ASP A 219 4.48 -6.04 -16.68
CA ASP A 219 5.54 -6.87 -17.29
C ASP A 219 6.52 -6.01 -18.09
N LEU A 220 6.04 -5.00 -18.81
CA LEU A 220 6.87 -4.07 -19.54
C LEU A 220 7.82 -3.28 -18.63
N LEU A 221 7.31 -2.77 -17.51
CA LEU A 221 8.13 -2.09 -16.50
C LEU A 221 9.16 -3.04 -15.89
N ASN A 222 8.76 -4.28 -15.59
CA ASN A 222 9.66 -5.30 -15.04
C ASN A 222 10.80 -5.62 -16.01
N ILE A 223 10.53 -5.71 -17.32
CA ILE A 223 11.56 -5.93 -18.34
C ILE A 223 12.55 -4.76 -18.37
N ILE A 224 12.07 -3.52 -18.35
CA ILE A 224 12.95 -2.34 -18.32
C ILE A 224 13.84 -2.38 -17.08
N PHE A 225 13.25 -2.51 -15.89
CA PHE A 225 14.02 -2.45 -14.64
C PHE A 225 14.90 -3.67 -14.40
N HIS A 226 14.65 -4.79 -15.07
CA HIS A 226 15.58 -5.91 -15.10
C HIS A 226 16.93 -5.52 -15.72
N PHE A 227 16.91 -4.73 -16.80
CA PHE A 227 18.13 -4.23 -17.46
C PHE A 227 18.62 -2.90 -16.88
N ASN A 228 17.83 -2.23 -16.04
CA ASN A 228 18.14 -0.95 -15.40
C ASN A 228 17.82 -0.96 -13.89
N PRO A 229 18.45 -1.84 -13.09
CA PRO A 229 18.13 -1.98 -11.67
C PRO A 229 18.43 -0.71 -10.85
N GLU A 230 19.35 0.14 -11.31
CA GLU A 230 19.67 1.44 -10.69
C GLU A 230 18.58 2.50 -10.88
N ARG A 231 17.60 2.25 -11.76
CA ARG A 231 16.53 3.18 -12.12
C ARG A 231 15.21 2.89 -11.40
N VAL A 232 15.19 1.90 -10.51
CA VAL A 232 14.03 1.55 -9.70
C VAL A 232 14.36 1.65 -8.21
N TYR A 233 13.47 2.30 -7.48
CA TYR A 233 13.50 2.30 -6.02
C TYR A 233 12.33 1.45 -5.52
N ALA A 234 12.63 0.33 -4.86
CA ALA A 234 11.61 -0.57 -4.33
C ALA A 234 11.09 -0.06 -2.99
N LEU A 235 9.82 0.31 -2.93
CA LEU A 235 9.17 0.72 -1.69
C LEU A 235 8.82 -0.49 -0.80
N PRO A 236 8.87 -0.34 0.54
CA PRO A 236 8.41 -1.37 1.47
C PRO A 236 6.93 -1.77 1.29
N CYS A 237 6.55 -2.95 1.77
CA CYS A 237 5.24 -3.56 1.52
C CYS A 237 4.04 -2.72 2.02
N GLN A 238 4.22 -1.92 3.07
CA GLN A 238 3.17 -1.04 3.60
C GLN A 238 2.76 0.10 2.64
N TRP A 239 3.56 0.36 1.61
CA TRP A 239 3.27 1.34 0.54
C TRP A 239 2.51 0.75 -0.66
N ASN A 240 2.15 -0.53 -0.62
CA ASN A 240 1.29 -1.18 -1.61
C ASN A 240 0.58 -2.37 -0.96
N TYR A 241 -0.14 -2.11 0.13
CA TYR A 241 -0.74 -3.18 0.92
C TYR A 241 -1.98 -3.76 0.22
N ARG A 242 -2.00 -5.07 0.01
CA ARG A 242 -3.03 -5.80 -0.76
C ARG A 242 -3.71 -6.85 0.11
N PRO A 243 -4.88 -7.36 -0.29
CA PRO A 243 -5.53 -8.50 0.38
C PRO A 243 -4.61 -9.70 0.59
N ASP A 244 -3.72 -9.95 -0.38
CA ASP A 244 -2.72 -11.03 -0.35
C ASP A 244 -1.81 -10.97 0.90
N HIS A 245 -1.71 -9.80 1.56
CA HIS A 245 -0.85 -9.63 2.72
C HIS A 245 -1.44 -10.09 4.06
N CYS A 246 -2.75 -10.36 4.10
CA CYS A 246 -3.44 -10.78 5.31
C CYS A 246 -4.39 -11.95 5.12
N MET A 247 -4.75 -12.29 3.87
CA MET A 247 -5.71 -13.37 3.59
C MET A 247 -5.18 -14.78 3.91
N TYR A 248 -3.86 -14.94 4.10
CA TYR A 248 -3.23 -16.21 4.49
C TYR A 248 -2.39 -16.08 5.77
N GLY A 249 -2.68 -15.06 6.59
CA GLY A 249 -1.82 -14.60 7.67
C GLY A 249 -1.03 -13.36 7.28
N SER A 250 -0.56 -12.62 8.29
CA SER A 250 0.17 -11.37 8.09
C SER A 250 1.58 -11.64 7.55
N ASN A 251 1.90 -11.09 6.38
CA ASN A 251 3.20 -11.27 5.72
C ASN A 251 3.93 -9.95 5.40
N CYS A 252 3.48 -8.84 5.98
CA CYS A 252 4.07 -7.52 5.78
C CYS A 252 4.47 -6.89 7.12
N LYS A 253 5.71 -7.16 7.55
CA LYS A 253 6.27 -6.64 8.82
C LYS A 253 6.21 -5.12 8.92
N GLY A 254 6.50 -4.42 7.82
CA GLY A 254 6.43 -2.96 7.79
C GLY A 254 5.03 -2.42 8.11
N ALA A 255 3.96 -3.14 7.73
CA ALA A 255 2.60 -2.73 8.09
C ALA A 255 2.26 -3.04 9.56
N GLU A 256 2.88 -4.03 10.18
CA GLU A 256 2.75 -4.29 11.62
C GLU A 256 3.47 -3.21 12.45
N GLU A 257 4.68 -2.86 12.02
CA GLU A 257 5.57 -1.92 12.71
C GLU A 257 5.17 -0.46 12.50
N GLU A 258 4.71 -0.08 11.31
CA GLU A 258 4.42 1.32 10.95
C GLU A 258 2.94 1.57 10.65
N GLY A 259 2.17 0.52 10.33
CA GLY A 259 0.83 0.66 9.77
C GLY A 259 0.85 0.77 8.24
N ILE A 260 -0.33 0.61 7.64
CA ILE A 260 -0.50 0.69 6.19
C ILE A 260 -0.42 2.14 5.72
N SER A 261 0.49 2.44 4.78
CA SER A 261 0.62 3.77 4.17
C SER A 261 -0.23 3.92 2.92
N ILE A 262 -0.34 2.88 2.09
CA ILE A 262 -1.22 2.86 0.90
C ILE A 262 -1.96 1.53 0.86
N LEU A 263 -3.29 1.60 0.85
CA LEU A 263 -4.18 0.44 0.73
C LEU A 263 -4.61 0.25 -0.72
N HIS A 264 -4.41 -0.95 -1.27
CA HIS A 264 -4.70 -1.26 -2.67
C HIS A 264 -5.91 -2.19 -2.78
N GLY A 265 -6.99 -1.68 -3.40
CA GLY A 265 -8.23 -2.40 -3.71
C GLY A 265 -8.14 -3.42 -4.86
N LYS A 266 -7.12 -4.28 -4.89
CA LYS A 266 -6.95 -5.32 -5.91
C LYS A 266 -8.19 -6.22 -5.98
N GLN A 267 -8.58 -6.66 -7.18
CA GLN A 267 -9.76 -7.53 -7.39
C GLN A 267 -11.11 -6.94 -6.90
N GLY A 268 -11.21 -5.62 -6.82
CA GLY A 268 -12.48 -4.95 -6.49
C GLY A 268 -12.92 -5.12 -5.05
N VAL A 269 -11.98 -5.40 -4.13
CA VAL A 269 -12.28 -5.62 -2.69
C VAL A 269 -12.93 -4.45 -1.96
N TYR A 270 -12.99 -3.26 -2.58
CA TYR A 270 -13.77 -2.13 -2.05
C TYR A 270 -15.27 -2.25 -2.31
N HIS A 271 -15.68 -3.13 -3.23
CA HIS A 271 -17.06 -3.22 -3.72
C HIS A 271 -17.67 -4.61 -3.58
N ASN A 272 -16.95 -5.57 -2.99
CA ASN A 272 -17.42 -6.92 -2.72
C ASN A 272 -17.27 -7.26 -1.22
N GLU A 273 -17.77 -8.42 -0.83
CA GLU A 273 -17.76 -8.88 0.56
C GLU A 273 -16.56 -9.79 0.89
N ASN A 274 -15.60 -9.96 -0.05
CA ASN A 274 -14.49 -10.89 0.16
C ASN A 274 -13.49 -10.37 1.20
N GLN A 275 -13.35 -9.05 1.34
CA GLN A 275 -12.42 -8.41 2.26
C GLN A 275 -13.08 -7.17 2.92
N PRO A 276 -14.00 -7.36 3.87
CA PRO A 276 -14.78 -6.29 4.46
C PRO A 276 -13.92 -5.26 5.21
N ALA A 277 -12.74 -5.66 5.71
CA ALA A 277 -11.75 -4.74 6.27
C ALA A 277 -11.28 -3.67 5.27
N PHE A 278 -11.07 -4.03 4.01
CA PHE A 278 -10.67 -3.08 2.95
C PHE A 278 -11.82 -2.15 2.59
N LYS A 279 -13.01 -2.74 2.43
CA LYS A 279 -14.24 -1.99 2.15
C LYS A 279 -14.57 -0.99 3.26
N ALA A 280 -14.40 -1.35 4.53
CA ALA A 280 -14.62 -0.46 5.68
C ALA A 280 -13.77 0.81 5.60
N VAL A 281 -12.47 0.69 5.28
CA VAL A 281 -11.59 1.87 5.12
C VAL A 281 -12.02 2.73 3.94
N TYR A 282 -12.31 2.09 2.79
CA TYR A 282 -12.78 2.79 1.59
C TYR A 282 -14.06 3.58 1.86
N GLU A 283 -15.06 2.94 2.46
CA GLU A 283 -16.36 3.57 2.77
C GLU A 283 -16.23 4.69 3.81
N ALA A 284 -15.40 4.50 4.84
CA ALA A 284 -15.16 5.52 5.85
C ALA A 284 -14.61 6.82 5.22
N ILE A 285 -13.61 6.71 4.34
CA ILE A 285 -13.03 7.87 3.66
C ILE A 285 -14.04 8.45 2.66
N ARG A 286 -14.68 7.60 1.84
CA ARG A 286 -15.64 8.05 0.83
C ARG A 286 -16.77 8.87 1.45
N ASN A 287 -17.33 8.39 2.56
CA ASN A 287 -18.46 9.00 3.24
C ASN A 287 -18.06 10.18 4.14
N PHE A 288 -16.77 10.38 4.41
CA PHE A 288 -16.29 11.48 5.26
C PHE A 288 -16.57 12.85 4.64
N THR A 289 -17.02 13.79 5.49
CA THR A 289 -17.27 15.20 5.16
C THR A 289 -16.19 16.09 5.77
N SER A 290 -15.69 17.05 4.99
CA SER A 290 -14.46 17.82 5.26
C SER A 290 -14.49 18.70 6.51
N GLU A 291 -15.67 19.11 6.97
CA GLU A 291 -15.84 19.99 8.14
C GLU A 291 -15.83 19.24 9.49
N ALA A 292 -15.83 17.91 9.45
CA ALA A 292 -15.97 17.10 10.64
C ALA A 292 -14.64 16.84 11.36
N ASN A 293 -14.70 16.55 12.67
CA ASN A 293 -13.53 16.12 13.42
C ASN A 293 -13.07 14.74 12.96
N LEU A 294 -11.80 14.59 12.56
CA LEU A 294 -11.23 13.35 12.02
C LEU A 294 -11.31 12.18 13.01
N PHE A 295 -11.16 12.42 14.32
CA PHE A 295 -11.32 11.35 15.29
C PHE A 295 -12.77 10.90 15.40
N GLN A 296 -13.69 11.85 15.58
CA GLN A 296 -15.11 11.55 15.81
C GLN A 296 -15.84 11.02 14.58
N SER A 297 -15.52 11.53 13.40
CA SER A 297 -16.28 11.26 12.18
C SER A 297 -15.58 10.33 11.20
N LEU A 298 -14.31 9.99 11.43
CA LEU A 298 -13.57 8.99 10.65
C LEU A 298 -13.02 7.86 11.52
N TYR A 299 -12.14 8.18 12.48
CA TYR A 299 -11.34 7.17 13.18
C TYR A 299 -12.17 6.25 14.08
N TYR A 300 -12.97 6.79 15.01
CA TYR A 300 -13.76 5.96 15.93
C TYR A 300 -14.87 5.16 15.21
N PRO A 301 -15.62 5.73 14.25
CA PRO A 301 -16.56 4.94 13.45
C PRO A 301 -15.87 3.81 12.68
N LEU A 302 -14.70 4.07 12.09
CA LEU A 302 -13.92 3.05 11.40
C LEU A 302 -13.43 1.95 12.37
N GLN A 303 -12.96 2.32 13.55
CA GLN A 303 -12.54 1.38 14.60
C GLN A 303 -13.70 0.48 15.01
N ALA A 304 -14.90 1.03 15.22
CA ALA A 304 -16.09 0.24 15.50
C ALA A 304 -16.46 -0.67 14.33
N LYS A 305 -16.38 -0.17 13.09
CA LYS A 305 -16.67 -0.96 11.88
C LYS A 305 -15.77 -2.18 11.75
N PHE A 306 -14.51 -2.11 12.17
CA PHE A 306 -13.61 -3.26 12.16
C PHE A 306 -14.08 -4.43 13.03
N LEU A 307 -14.84 -4.19 14.09
CA LEU A 307 -15.41 -5.25 14.94
C LEU A 307 -16.35 -6.17 14.14
N GLU A 308 -16.98 -5.66 13.09
CA GLU A 308 -17.86 -6.44 12.20
C GLU A 308 -17.06 -7.32 11.21
N THR A 309 -15.75 -7.05 11.03
CA THR A 309 -14.92 -7.68 9.98
C THR A 309 -14.11 -8.88 10.47
N VAL A 310 -14.13 -9.17 11.77
CA VAL A 310 -13.27 -10.15 12.48
C VAL A 310 -13.46 -11.61 12.03
N HIS A 311 -14.51 -11.88 11.27
CA HIS A 311 -14.75 -13.18 10.65
C HIS A 311 -13.72 -13.49 9.54
N THR A 312 -13.02 -12.49 9.01
CA THR A 312 -11.90 -12.64 8.05
C THR A 312 -10.54 -12.50 8.73
N LEU A 313 -9.49 -13.12 8.18
CA LEU A 313 -8.12 -12.98 8.72
C LEU A 313 -7.63 -11.52 8.70
N CYS A 314 -7.93 -10.79 7.63
CA CYS A 314 -7.63 -9.36 7.53
C CYS A 314 -8.37 -8.53 8.59
N GLY A 315 -9.62 -8.85 8.90
CA GLY A 315 -10.38 -8.15 9.93
C GLY A 315 -9.95 -8.46 11.37
N ARG A 316 -9.14 -9.50 11.59
CA ARG A 316 -8.55 -9.83 12.90
C ARG A 316 -7.29 -9.03 13.22
N ILE A 317 -6.80 -8.22 12.28
CA ILE A 317 -5.62 -7.37 12.47
C ILE A 317 -5.93 -5.89 12.25
N PRO A 318 -7.00 -5.32 12.85
CA PRO A 318 -7.40 -3.93 12.60
C PRO A 318 -6.30 -2.91 12.94
N GLN A 319 -5.37 -3.25 13.84
CA GLN A 319 -4.24 -2.42 14.22
C GLN A 319 -3.39 -1.98 13.02
N VAL A 320 -3.18 -2.84 12.02
CA VAL A 320 -2.33 -2.47 10.87
C VAL A 320 -3.00 -1.43 9.98
N PHE A 321 -4.34 -1.44 9.92
CA PHE A 321 -5.13 -0.48 9.15
C PHE A 321 -5.26 0.86 9.88
N LEU A 322 -5.42 0.83 11.21
CA LEU A 322 -5.71 2.02 12.01
C LEU A 322 -4.46 2.83 12.38
N LYS A 323 -3.31 2.17 12.56
CA LYS A 323 -2.10 2.79 13.14
C LYS A 323 -1.61 4.04 12.39
N GLN A 324 -1.51 3.95 11.07
CA GLN A 324 -1.02 5.07 10.27
C GLN A 324 -2.06 6.20 10.14
N ILE A 325 -3.35 5.84 10.10
CA ILE A 325 -4.46 6.81 10.14
C ILE A 325 -4.39 7.60 11.44
N GLU A 326 -4.33 6.91 12.59
CA GLU A 326 -4.24 7.54 13.90
C GLU A 326 -3.02 8.46 14.01
N THR A 327 -1.85 7.94 13.64
CA THR A 327 -0.58 8.67 13.69
C THR A 327 -0.63 9.94 12.84
N THR A 328 -1.28 9.87 11.69
CA THR A 328 -1.41 11.02 10.80
C THR A 328 -2.41 12.03 11.34
N ILE A 329 -3.57 11.59 11.83
CA ILE A 329 -4.56 12.47 12.46
C ILE A 329 -3.97 13.22 13.66
N LYS A 330 -3.21 12.53 14.54
CA LYS A 330 -2.52 13.20 15.68
C LYS A 330 -1.60 14.31 15.21
N LYS A 331 -0.72 14.02 14.24
CA LYS A 331 0.21 15.00 13.66
C LYS A 331 -0.51 16.16 12.98
N VAL A 332 -1.65 15.90 12.33
CA VAL A 332 -2.51 16.92 11.71
C VAL A 332 -3.04 17.92 12.74
N TYR A 333 -3.47 17.44 13.91
CA TYR A 333 -3.97 18.29 14.99
C TYR A 333 -2.85 19.02 15.76
N GLU A 334 -1.71 18.36 16.00
CA GLU A 334 -0.55 19.00 16.63
C GLU A 334 -0.11 20.25 15.86
N GLN A 335 0.02 20.17 14.54
CA GLN A 335 0.38 21.32 13.70
C GLN A 335 -0.58 22.50 13.84
N ARG A 336 -1.89 22.25 14.01
CA ARG A 336 -2.88 23.34 14.19
C ARG A 336 -2.67 24.10 15.49
N VAL A 337 -2.34 23.40 16.58
CA VAL A 337 -2.07 24.03 17.88
C VAL A 337 -0.86 24.96 17.78
N PHE A 338 0.23 24.50 17.15
CA PHE A 338 1.44 25.32 17.01
C PHE A 338 1.24 26.57 16.12
N VAL A 339 0.44 26.47 15.05
CA VAL A 339 0.12 27.63 14.20
C VAL A 339 -0.70 28.67 14.97
N HIS A 340 -1.62 28.25 15.83
CA HIS A 340 -2.46 29.17 16.59
C HIS A 340 -1.71 29.87 17.74
N VAL A 341 -0.78 29.17 18.39
CA VAL A 341 0.01 29.72 19.51
C VAL A 341 1.15 30.64 19.05
N GLY A 342 1.67 30.46 17.82
CA GLY A 342 2.76 31.28 17.27
C GLY A 342 2.32 32.54 16.53
N GLY A 343 1.01 32.79 16.41
CA GLY A 343 0.43 33.94 15.71
C GLY A 343 -0.35 34.91 16.60
N SER A 344 -0.17 34.84 17.92
CA SER A 344 -0.79 35.75 18.91
C SER A 344 0.17 36.84 19.37
#